data_AF-M0LWY7-F1
#
_entry.id   AF-M0LWY7-F1
#
_cell.length_a   1.000
_cell.length_b   1.000
_cell.length_c   1.000
_cell.angle_alpha   90.00
_cell.angle_beta   90.00
_cell.angle_gamma   90.00
#
_symmetry.space_group_name_H-M   'P 1'
#
loop_
_entity.id
_entity.type
_entity.pdbx_description
1 polymer ?
#
loop_
_entity_poly.entity_id
_entity_poly.type
_entity_poly.pdbx_seq_one_letter_code
_entity_poly.pdbx_strand_id
1 'polypeptide(L)'
;MNPLPEDLQLPSGWVCKRACADELVLGRCADGFEVVATRTSDADRLPFEPSRGWDLSCRIRAGESVNRRSIGRVSTQRAALTALRSCMERVTELADARSADELSLAVVVQDIHNRCEIPSMTHDRAVSG
;
A
#
# COMPACT_ATOMS: atom_id res chain seq x y z
N MET A 1 -0.16 -21.29 -1.62
CA MET A 1 -0.61 -19.98 -1.11
C MET A 1 -0.44 -20.04 0.39
N ASN A 2 0.24 -19.07 1.02
CA ASN A 2 0.22 -19.00 2.48
C ASN A 2 -1.16 -18.48 2.92
N PRO A 3 -1.69 -18.95 4.05
CA PRO A 3 -2.89 -18.35 4.62
C PRO A 3 -2.64 -16.87 4.88
N LEU A 4 -3.72 -16.08 4.78
CA LEU A 4 -3.69 -14.70 5.27
C LEU A 4 -3.24 -14.71 6.74
N PRO A 5 -2.44 -13.72 7.17
CA PRO A 5 -2.16 -13.53 8.59
C PRO A 5 -3.48 -13.40 9.35
N GLU A 6 -3.63 -14.11 10.47
CA GLU A 6 -4.88 -14.10 11.26
C GLU A 6 -5.30 -12.69 11.70
N ASP A 7 -4.32 -11.81 11.91
CA ASP A 7 -4.53 -10.40 12.27
C ASP A 7 -5.09 -9.54 11.13
N LEU A 8 -5.11 -10.04 9.88
CA LEU A 8 -5.54 -9.26 8.72
C LEU A 8 -7.00 -9.59 8.36
N GLN A 9 -7.91 -8.79 8.90
CA GLN A 9 -9.32 -8.79 8.51
C GLN A 9 -9.54 -7.87 7.30
N LEU A 10 -10.05 -8.42 6.21
CA LEU A 10 -10.33 -7.66 4.99
C LEU A 10 -11.70 -6.97 5.10
N PRO A 11 -11.80 -5.66 4.78
CA PRO A 11 -13.09 -5.01 4.63
C PRO A 11 -13.90 -5.63 3.49
N SER A 12 -15.22 -5.45 3.51
CA SER A 12 -16.11 -5.89 2.43
C SER A 12 -15.65 -5.37 1.08
N GLY A 13 -15.70 -6.22 0.05
CA GLY A 13 -15.27 -5.87 -1.31
C GLY A 13 -13.76 -6.00 -1.56
N TRP A 14 -12.97 -6.40 -0.56
CA TRP A 14 -11.54 -6.67 -0.70
C TRP A 14 -11.24 -8.17 -0.73
N VAL A 15 -10.21 -8.54 -1.50
CA VAL A 15 -9.71 -9.92 -1.61
C VAL A 15 -8.20 -9.96 -1.51
N CYS A 16 -7.69 -11.03 -0.91
CA CYS A 16 -6.26 -11.31 -0.98
C CYS A 16 -5.92 -11.92 -2.35
N LYS A 17 -5.15 -11.18 -3.15
CA LYS A 17 -4.63 -11.67 -4.43
C LYS A 17 -3.33 -12.44 -4.26
N ARG A 18 -2.52 -12.06 -3.27
CA ARG A 18 -1.25 -12.72 -2.93
C ARG A 18 -0.91 -12.50 -1.47
N ALA A 19 -0.52 -13.57 -0.79
CA ALA A 19 0.10 -13.53 0.52
C ALA A 19 1.29 -14.51 0.53
N CYS A 20 2.50 -13.97 0.63
CA CYS A 20 3.73 -14.73 0.87
C CYS A 20 4.61 -13.98 1.88
N ALA A 21 5.74 -14.57 2.25
CA ALA A 21 6.61 -14.04 3.30
C ALA A 21 7.16 -12.64 3.00
N ASP A 22 7.26 -12.27 1.72
CA ASP A 22 7.88 -11.03 1.26
C ASP A 22 6.92 -10.12 0.48
N GLU A 23 5.67 -10.53 0.25
CA GLU A 23 4.70 -9.76 -0.50
C GLU A 23 3.26 -10.04 -0.04
N LEU A 24 2.51 -8.97 0.22
CA LEU A 24 1.06 -9.01 0.36
C LEU A 24 0.42 -8.09 -0.68
N VAL A 25 -0.56 -8.62 -1.42
CA VAL A 25 -1.34 -7.89 -2.41
C VAL A 25 -2.82 -8.07 -2.07
N LEU A 26 -3.47 -6.97 -1.71
CA LEU A 26 -4.90 -6.93 -1.41
C LEU A 26 -5.57 -6.08 -2.48
N GLY A 27 -6.55 -6.65 -3.16
CA GLY A 27 -7.25 -6.00 -4.26
C GLY A 27 -8.70 -5.71 -3.90
N ARG A 28 -9.19 -4.55 -4.33
CA ARG A 28 -10.61 -4.24 -4.33
C ARG A 28 -11.27 -4.84 -5.57
N CYS A 29 -12.40 -5.50 -5.37
CA CYS A 29 -13.09 -6.23 -6.45
C CYS A 29 -13.71 -5.31 -7.49
N ALA A 30 -14.13 -4.11 -7.08
CA ALA A 30 -14.95 -3.22 -7.90
C ALA A 30 -14.19 -2.59 -9.08
N ASP A 31 -12.91 -2.25 -8.89
CA ASP A 31 -12.19 -1.33 -9.77
C ASP A 31 -10.72 -1.70 -10.00
N GLY A 32 -10.29 -2.87 -9.50
CA GLY A 32 -8.92 -3.33 -9.68
C GLY A 32 -7.87 -2.51 -8.91
N PHE A 33 -8.30 -1.67 -7.97
CA PHE A 33 -7.41 -1.00 -7.03
C PHE A 33 -6.71 -2.03 -6.14
N GLU A 34 -5.43 -1.87 -5.90
CA GLU A 34 -4.64 -2.78 -5.06
C GLU A 34 -3.79 -1.99 -4.07
N VAL A 35 -3.76 -2.45 -2.83
CA VAL A 35 -2.76 -2.05 -1.83
C VAL A 35 -1.76 -3.20 -1.66
N VAL A 36 -0.49 -2.84 -1.65
CA VAL A 36 0.63 -3.78 -1.72
C VAL A 36 1.63 -3.46 -0.62
N ALA A 37 2.03 -4.49 0.12
CA ALA A 37 3.19 -4.44 0.99
C ALA A 37 4.25 -5.39 0.46
N THR A 38 5.46 -4.89 0.21
CA THR A 38 6.59 -5.69 -0.26
C THR A 38 7.75 -5.54 0.71
N ARG A 39 8.30 -6.65 1.17
CA ARG A 39 9.50 -6.61 2.03
C ARG A 39 10.65 -6.03 1.22
N THR A 40 11.37 -5.08 1.81
CA THR A 40 12.51 -4.43 1.16
C THR A 40 13.67 -5.41 1.02
N SER A 41 14.50 -5.24 -0.01
CA SER A 41 15.72 -6.04 -0.15
C SER A 41 16.78 -5.58 0.87
N ASP A 42 17.86 -6.35 0.99
CA ASP A 42 19.03 -5.92 1.80
C ASP A 42 19.71 -4.69 1.20
N ALA A 43 19.67 -4.55 -0.13
CA ALA A 43 20.26 -3.41 -0.84
C ALA A 43 19.49 -2.10 -0.59
N ASP A 44 18.21 -2.19 -0.23
CA ASP A 44 17.35 -1.04 0.07
C ASP A 44 17.41 -0.63 1.55
N ARG A 45 18.19 -1.33 2.37
CA ARG A 45 18.29 -1.11 3.81
C ARG A 45 19.12 0.15 4.09
N LEU A 46 18.56 1.08 4.85
CA LEU A 46 19.34 2.23 5.30
C LEU A 46 20.37 1.78 6.35
N PRO A 47 21.55 2.42 6.45
CA PRO A 47 22.65 1.97 7.31
C PRO A 47 22.28 1.80 8.80
N PHE A 48 21.24 2.50 9.24
CA PHE A 48 20.75 2.52 10.61
C PHE A 48 19.48 1.67 10.84
N GLU A 49 18.92 1.05 9.79
CA GLU A 49 17.77 0.17 9.97
C GLU A 49 18.25 -1.17 10.56
N PRO A 50 17.70 -1.65 11.68
CA PRO A 50 18.12 -2.90 12.31
C PRO A 50 17.67 -4.14 11.53
N SER A 51 16.70 -4.01 10.63
CA SER A 51 16.12 -5.10 9.84
C SER A 51 15.59 -4.61 8.49
N ARG A 52 15.29 -5.55 7.58
CA ARG A 52 14.53 -5.26 6.36
C ARG A 52 13.16 -4.69 6.72
N GLY A 53 12.75 -3.64 6.04
CA GLY A 53 11.45 -3.00 6.18
C GLY A 53 10.42 -3.56 5.19
N TRP A 54 9.31 -2.86 5.10
CA TRP A 54 8.20 -3.14 4.19
C TRP A 54 7.83 -1.85 3.47
N ASP A 55 7.94 -1.86 2.14
CA ASP A 55 7.45 -0.81 1.25
C ASP A 55 5.95 -0.99 1.04
N LEU A 56 5.21 0.08 1.27
CA LEU A 56 3.77 0.15 1.08
C LEU A 56 3.49 0.96 -0.18
N SER A 57 2.63 0.44 -1.05
CA SER A 57 2.25 1.12 -2.27
C SER A 57 0.80 0.84 -2.66
N CYS A 58 0.19 1.79 -3.35
CA CYS A 58 -1.07 1.59 -4.06
C CYS A 58 -0.78 1.36 -5.53
N ARG A 59 -1.61 0.57 -6.21
CA ARG A 59 -1.60 0.48 -7.67
C ARG A 59 -2.98 0.26 -8.25
N ILE A 60 -3.19 0.74 -9.47
CA ILE A 60 -4.38 0.47 -10.29
C ILE A 60 -3.91 -0.20 -11.57
N ARG A 61 -4.63 -1.26 -11.98
CA ARG A 61 -4.41 -1.90 -13.28
C ARG A 61 -5.43 -1.39 -14.29
N ALA A 62 -4.95 -0.89 -15.42
CA ALA A 62 -5.74 -0.53 -16.58
C ALA A 62 -5.24 -1.33 -17.79
N GLY A 63 -5.86 -2.48 -18.06
CA GLY A 63 -5.37 -3.46 -19.03
C GLY A 63 -3.98 -4.00 -18.65
N GLU A 64 -3.00 -3.83 -19.53
CA GLU A 64 -1.61 -4.22 -19.30
C GLU A 64 -0.81 -3.17 -18.51
N SER A 65 -1.35 -1.95 -18.38
CA SER A 65 -0.68 -0.87 -17.66
C SER A 65 -0.93 -0.96 -16.16
N VAL A 66 0.15 -0.84 -15.38
CA VAL A 66 0.09 -0.77 -13.92
C VAL A 66 0.63 0.58 -13.47
N ASN A 67 -0.25 1.43 -12.95
CA ASN A 67 0.17 2.67 -12.31
C ASN A 67 0.37 2.40 -10.82
N ARG A 68 1.60 2.59 -10.32
CA ARG A 68 1.99 2.36 -8.92
C ARG A 68 2.44 3.66 -8.28
N ARG A 69 2.03 3.86 -7.03
CA ARG A 69 2.47 4.97 -6.18
C ARG A 69 2.84 4.45 -4.80
N SER A 70 4.05 4.78 -4.35
CA SER A 70 4.49 4.46 -2.98
C SER A 70 3.74 5.34 -1.97
N ILE A 71 3.36 4.71 -0.86
CA ILE A 71 2.73 5.33 0.31
C ILE A 71 3.81 5.58 1.38
N GLY A 72 4.77 4.66 1.54
CA GLY A 72 5.81 4.83 2.54
C GLY A 72 6.44 3.50 2.94
N ARG A 73 7.24 3.53 4.01
CA ARG A 73 7.95 2.35 4.52
C ARG A 73 7.73 2.17 6.01
N VAL A 74 7.59 0.93 6.43
CA VAL A 74 7.49 0.55 7.85
C VAL A 74 8.49 -0.56 8.19
N SER A 75 8.95 -0.61 9.43
CA SER A 75 10.05 -1.50 9.84
C SER A 75 9.61 -2.93 10.15
N THR A 76 8.31 -3.19 10.34
CA THR A 76 7.80 -4.51 10.76
C THR A 76 6.63 -4.98 9.91
N GLN A 77 6.46 -6.30 9.79
CA GLN A 77 5.33 -6.89 9.08
C GLN A 77 3.99 -6.51 9.73
N ARG A 78 3.93 -6.49 11.07
CA ARG A 78 2.71 -6.11 11.79
C ARG A 78 2.30 -4.67 11.48
N ALA A 79 3.26 -3.74 11.47
CA ALA A 79 2.99 -2.37 11.04
C ALA A 79 2.53 -2.30 9.57
N ALA A 80 3.08 -3.15 8.69
CA ALA A 80 2.63 -3.22 7.30
C ALA A 80 1.18 -3.71 7.20
N LEU A 81 0.79 -4.73 7.97
CA LEU A 81 -0.60 -5.23 8.00
C LEU A 81 -1.57 -4.18 8.53
N THR A 82 -1.23 -3.50 9.62
CA THR A 82 -2.03 -2.38 10.16
C THR A 82 -2.19 -1.26 9.13
N ALA A 83 -1.09 -0.88 8.47
CA ALA A 83 -1.10 0.15 7.45
C ALA A 83 -1.95 -0.25 6.23
N LEU A 84 -1.82 -1.49 5.75
CA LEU A 84 -2.66 -2.02 4.66
C LEU A 84 -4.14 -1.97 5.02
N ARG A 85 -4.50 -2.40 6.25
CA ARG A 85 -5.88 -2.35 6.74
C ARG A 85 -6.42 -0.93 6.73
N SER A 86 -5.67 0.02 7.28
CA SER A 86 -6.06 1.43 7.28
C SER A 86 -6.21 1.99 5.86
N CYS A 87 -5.30 1.63 4.94
CA CYS A 87 -5.41 2.05 3.54
C CYS A 87 -6.69 1.48 2.87
N MET A 88 -7.03 0.21 3.12
CA MET A 88 -8.25 -0.40 2.58
C MET A 88 -9.51 0.29 3.08
N GLU A 89 -9.61 0.52 4.40
CA GLU A 89 -10.73 1.24 5.01
C GLU A 89 -10.87 2.63 4.38
N ARG A 90 -9.76 3.35 4.19
CA ARG A 90 -9.76 4.68 3.61
C ARG A 90 -10.22 4.70 2.15
N VAL A 91 -9.72 3.76 1.35
CA VAL A 91 -10.12 3.63 -0.05
C VAL A 91 -11.61 3.29 -0.16
N THR A 92 -12.13 2.47 0.75
CA THR A 92 -13.57 2.18 0.83
C THR A 92 -14.36 3.46 1.18
N GLU A 93 -13.98 4.17 2.24
CA GLU A 93 -14.63 5.43 2.64
C GLU A 93 -14.61 6.49 1.52
N LEU A 94 -13.47 6.65 0.83
CA LEU A 94 -13.35 7.58 -0.29
C LEU A 94 -14.26 7.21 -1.44
N ALA A 95 -14.44 5.92 -1.70
CA ALA A 95 -15.29 5.45 -2.79
C ALA A 95 -16.77 5.52 -2.47
N ASP A 96 -17.13 5.38 -1.20
CA ASP A 96 -18.50 5.61 -0.76
C ASP A 96 -18.85 7.11 -0.82
N ALA A 97 -17.85 7.98 -0.59
CA ALA A 97 -18.02 9.43 -0.59
C ALA A 97 -17.91 10.10 -1.97
N ARG A 98 -17.36 9.42 -2.99
CA ARG A 98 -17.06 10.01 -4.31
C ARG A 98 -17.57 9.14 -5.45
N SER A 99 -17.81 9.76 -6.60
CA SER A 99 -18.11 9.00 -7.81
C SER A 99 -16.85 8.26 -8.30
N ALA A 100 -17.04 7.12 -8.99
CA ALA A 100 -15.92 6.28 -9.45
C ALA A 100 -14.92 7.04 -10.36
N ASP A 101 -15.39 8.04 -11.11
CA ASP A 101 -14.56 8.87 -11.99
C ASP A 101 -13.64 9.84 -11.24
N GLU A 102 -13.91 10.12 -9.96
CA GLU A 102 -13.12 11.05 -9.13
C GLU A 102 -12.04 10.35 -8.30
N LEU A 103 -12.05 9.01 -8.28
CA LEU A 103 -11.09 8.19 -7.55
C LEU A 103 -9.84 7.91 -8.36
N SER A 104 -8.95 8.90 -8.42
CA SER A 104 -7.60 8.69 -8.95
C SER A 104 -6.65 8.14 -7.88
N LEU A 105 -5.64 7.39 -8.32
CA LEU A 105 -4.55 6.90 -7.46
C LEU A 105 -3.87 8.04 -6.68
N ALA A 106 -3.72 9.20 -7.30
CA ALA A 106 -3.09 10.37 -6.66
C ALA A 106 -3.94 10.92 -5.52
N VAL A 107 -5.27 11.01 -5.71
CA VAL A 107 -6.21 11.45 -4.67
C VAL A 107 -6.18 10.50 -3.48
N VAL A 108 -6.23 9.19 -3.75
CA VAL A 108 -6.19 8.16 -2.70
C VAL A 108 -4.90 8.23 -1.91
N VAL A 109 -3.75 8.27 -2.59
CA VAL A 109 -2.44 8.34 -1.92
C VAL A 109 -2.29 9.63 -1.12
N GLN A 110 -2.73 10.77 -1.65
CA GLN A 110 -2.71 12.04 -0.91
C GLN A 110 -3.58 11.98 0.34
N ASP A 111 -4.78 11.40 0.26
CA ASP A 111 -5.68 11.27 1.39
C ASP A 111 -5.18 10.27 2.46
N ILE A 112 -4.50 9.21 2.02
CA ILE A 112 -3.76 8.30 2.90
C ILE A 112 -2.65 9.07 3.61
N HIS A 113 -1.78 9.80 2.89
CA HIS A 113 -0.70 10.59 3.52
C HIS A 113 -1.20 11.65 4.50
N ASN A 114 -2.34 12.29 4.20
CA ASN A 114 -2.89 13.33 5.06
C ASN A 114 -3.41 12.81 6.40
N ARG A 115 -3.72 11.51 6.52
CA ARG A 115 -4.35 10.94 7.72
C ARG A 115 -3.71 9.67 8.27
N CYS A 116 -2.85 9.00 7.52
CA CYS A 116 -2.04 7.90 8.02
C CYS A 116 -0.71 8.43 8.54
N GLU A 117 -0.31 7.95 9.71
CA GLU A 117 0.98 8.25 10.34
C GLU A 117 2.14 7.44 9.70
N ILE A 118 2.01 7.04 8.44
CA ILE A 118 3.08 6.34 7.74
C ILE A 118 4.05 7.42 7.27
N PRO A 119 5.32 7.40 7.70
CA PRO A 119 6.30 8.36 7.20
C PRO A 119 6.42 8.20 5.68
N SER A 120 5.97 9.23 4.97
CA SER A 120 6.10 9.33 3.52
C SER A 120 7.59 9.31 3.18
N MET A 121 8.00 8.42 2.29
CA MET A 121 9.26 8.64 1.58
C MET A 121 9.00 9.73 0.56
N THR A 122 9.18 10.98 0.97
CA THR A 122 9.44 12.04 0.01
C THR A 122 10.68 11.59 -0.76
N HIS A 123 10.52 11.16 -2.01
CA HIS A 123 11.62 11.16 -2.95
C HIS A 123 11.97 12.63 -3.18
N ASP A 124 12.69 13.22 -2.22
CA ASP A 124 13.49 14.40 -2.50
C ASP A 124 14.59 13.91 -3.42
N ARG A 125 14.27 13.90 -4.71
CA ARG A 125 15.27 13.78 -5.75
C ARG A 125 15.97 15.14 -5.77
N ALA A 126 16.83 15.37 -4.79
CA ALA A 126 17.86 16.39 -4.86
C ALA A 126 18.73 16.03 -6.06
N VAL A 127 18.33 16.52 -7.23
CA VAL A 127 19.24 16.75 -8.34
C VAL A 127 20.16 17.85 -7.83
N SER A 128 21.33 17.46 -7.34
CA SER A 128 22.47 18.37 -7.26
C SER A 128 22.81 18.80 -8.67
N GLY A 129 22.58 20.07 -8.96
CA GLY A 129 23.17 20.82 -10.07
C GLY A 129 23.98 21.97 -9.49
#